data_AF-A0A7W0YNE8-F1
#
_entry.id   AF-A0A7W0YNE8-F1
#
_cell.length_a   1.000
_cell.length_b   1.000
_cell.length_c   1.000
_cell.angle_alpha   90.00
_cell.angle_beta   90.00
_cell.angle_gamma   90.00
#
_symmetry.space_group_name_H-M   'P 1'
#
loop_
_entity.id
_entity.type
_entity.pdbx_description
1 polymer ?
#
loop_
_entity_poly.entity_id
_entity_poly.type
_entity_poly.pdbx_seq_one_letter_code
_entity_poly.pdbx_strand_id
1 'polypeptide(L)'
;MAKRQLTLTKRLLWRTLEVVHRIIPTAGRALPLFRDVQENVESYHFYADELLDDANTLLNVQLSLASHRSGEVMRVLTLFSAFFLPLTFIVGVYGMNFDYMPELRSRWGYPGVLVAMGAITAAIYIWFRRRGWMRG
;
A
#
# COMPACT_ATOMS: atom_id res chain seq x y z
N MET A 1 -9.91 -6.75 15.85
CA MET A 1 -10.57 -7.82 16.65
C MET A 1 -10.21 -9.23 16.15
N ALA A 2 -10.27 -9.49 14.83
CA ALA A 2 -9.94 -10.81 14.23
C ALA A 2 -8.52 -11.34 14.56
N LYS A 3 -7.46 -10.52 14.50
CA LYS A 3 -6.09 -10.93 14.85
C LYS A 3 -5.95 -11.49 16.27
N ARG A 4 -6.65 -10.86 17.23
CA ARG A 4 -6.63 -11.28 18.64
C ARG A 4 -7.34 -12.62 18.82
N GLN A 5 -8.44 -12.86 18.11
CA GLN A 5 -9.13 -14.15 18.11
C GLN A 5 -8.26 -15.23 17.48
N LEU A 6 -7.57 -14.93 16.38
CA LEU A 6 -6.65 -15.84 15.71
C LEU A 6 -5.50 -16.30 16.62
N THR A 7 -4.87 -15.38 17.35
CA THR A 7 -3.83 -15.70 18.33
C THR A 7 -4.37 -16.50 19.51
N LEU A 8 -5.61 -16.26 19.93
CA LEU A 8 -6.26 -17.01 21.01
C LEU A 8 -6.62 -18.44 20.57
N THR A 9 -7.13 -18.61 19.35
CA THR A 9 -7.40 -19.94 18.77
C THR A 9 -6.11 -20.74 18.61
N LYS A 10 -5.01 -20.10 18.16
CA LYS A 10 -3.68 -20.74 18.12
C LYS A 10 -3.23 -21.21 19.50
N ARG A 11 -3.36 -20.37 20.54
CA ARG A 11 -2.98 -20.71 21.92
C ARG A 11 -3.83 -21.84 22.50
N LEU A 12 -5.12 -21.89 22.16
CA LEU A 12 -6.03 -22.94 22.64
C LEU A 12 -5.74 -24.29 21.97
N LEU A 13 -5.50 -24.29 20.65
CA LEU A 13 -5.07 -25.48 19.91
C LEU A 13 -3.76 -26.04 20.47
N TRP A 14 -2.77 -25.18 20.72
CA TRP A 14 -1.49 -25.60 21.28
C TRP A 14 -1.65 -26.25 22.66
N ARG A 15 -2.55 -25.70 23.50
CA ARG A 15 -2.87 -26.24 24.84
C ARG A 15 -3.58 -27.61 24.78
N THR A 16 -4.43 -27.86 23.77
CA THR A 16 -5.08 -29.16 23.63
C THR A 16 -4.10 -30.25 23.19
N LEU A 17 -3.08 -29.90 22.40
CA LEU A 17 -2.04 -30.84 21.95
C LEU A 17 -1.19 -31.38 23.10
N GLU A 18 -0.86 -30.51 24.07
CA GLU A 18 -0.05 -30.86 25.23
C GLU A 18 -0.75 -31.88 26.14
N VAL A 19 -2.08 -31.85 26.18
CA VAL A 19 -2.91 -32.82 26.91
C VAL A 19 -2.99 -34.16 26.17
N VAL A 20 -3.12 -34.13 24.83
CA VAL A 20 -3.15 -35.34 24.00
C VAL A 20 -1.81 -36.10 24.06
N HIS A 21 -0.68 -35.38 24.02
CA HIS A 21 0.64 -35.99 24.18
C HIS A 21 0.88 -36.64 25.54
N ARG A 22 0.12 -36.24 26.57
CA ARG A 22 0.24 -36.78 27.93
C ARG A 22 -0.49 -38.11 28.14
N ILE A 23 -1.38 -38.49 27.25
CA ILE A 23 -2.13 -39.75 27.32
C ILE A 23 -1.39 -40.79 26.47
N ILE A 24 -0.34 -41.38 27.05
CA ILE A 24 0.35 -42.55 26.47
C ILE A 24 -0.23 -43.80 27.14
N PRO A 25 -1.01 -44.65 26.45
CA PRO A 25 -1.35 -45.96 26.99
C PRO A 25 -0.12 -46.87 26.89
N THR A 26 0.41 -47.33 28.02
CA THR A 26 1.70 -48.03 28.11
C THR A 26 1.70 -49.48 27.59
N ALA A 27 0.57 -50.08 27.19
CA ALA A 27 0.51 -51.34 26.42
C ALA A 27 -0.94 -51.76 26.10
N GLY A 28 -1.22 -52.22 24.87
CA GLY A 28 -2.49 -52.88 24.52
C GLY A 28 -2.78 -52.99 23.01
N ARG A 29 -3.68 -53.90 22.60
CA ARG A 29 -4.13 -54.13 21.20
C ARG A 29 -4.71 -52.89 20.49
N ALA A 30 -4.99 -51.81 21.22
CA ALA A 30 -5.51 -50.54 20.71
C ALA A 30 -4.42 -49.54 20.26
N LEU A 31 -3.13 -49.90 20.35
CA LEU A 31 -1.99 -49.05 19.99
C LEU A 31 -2.04 -48.48 18.55
N PRO A 32 -2.44 -49.25 17.51
CA PRO A 32 -2.51 -48.74 16.14
C PRO A 32 -3.56 -47.63 15.99
N LEU A 33 -4.74 -47.82 16.58
CA LEU A 33 -5.82 -46.84 16.55
C LEU A 33 -5.42 -45.53 17.28
N PHE A 34 -4.69 -45.64 18.39
CA PHE A 34 -4.15 -44.48 19.10
C PHE A 34 -3.13 -43.70 18.26
N ARG A 35 -2.31 -44.42 17.49
CA ARG A 35 -1.31 -43.83 16.60
C ARG A 35 -1.95 -43.08 15.43
N ASP A 36 -2.97 -43.67 14.80
CA ASP A 36 -3.73 -43.02 13.73
C ASP A 36 -4.42 -41.73 14.23
N VAL A 37 -4.95 -41.74 15.46
CA VAL A 37 -5.54 -40.54 16.05
C VAL A 37 -4.48 -39.46 16.31
N GLN A 38 -3.28 -39.84 16.79
CA GLN A 38 -2.18 -38.88 16.95
C GLN A 38 -1.76 -38.26 15.61
N GLU A 39 -1.60 -39.08 14.58
CA GLU A 39 -1.18 -38.62 13.24
C GLU A 39 -2.22 -37.68 12.62
N ASN A 40 -3.51 -37.95 12.83
CA ASN A 40 -4.60 -37.05 12.45
C ASN A 40 -4.54 -35.73 13.23
N VAL A 41 -4.31 -35.77 14.55
CA VAL A 41 -4.18 -34.56 15.38
C VAL A 41 -3.01 -33.69 14.91
N GLU A 42 -1.85 -34.29 14.62
CA GLU A 42 -0.69 -33.59 14.08
C GLU A 42 -0.98 -32.98 12.70
N SER A 43 -1.65 -33.71 11.83
CA SER A 43 -2.08 -33.20 10.52
C SER A 43 -3.01 -31.99 10.66
N TYR A 44 -4.02 -32.06 11.53
CA TYR A 44 -4.91 -30.92 11.80
C TYR A 44 -4.16 -29.72 12.39
N HIS A 45 -3.11 -29.94 13.19
CA HIS A 45 -2.25 -28.87 13.67
C HIS A 45 -1.49 -28.19 12.54
N PHE A 46 -0.93 -28.97 11.62
CA PHE A 46 -0.24 -28.43 10.46
C PHE A 46 -1.18 -27.58 9.59
N TYR A 47 -2.38 -28.09 9.29
CA TYR A 47 -3.39 -27.33 8.54
C TYR A 47 -3.83 -26.06 9.27
N ALA A 48 -3.94 -26.10 10.60
CA ALA A 48 -4.27 -24.92 11.38
C ALA A 48 -3.16 -23.85 11.29
N ASP A 49 -1.89 -24.23 11.38
CA ASP A 49 -0.78 -23.29 11.23
C ASP A 49 -0.67 -22.74 9.80
N GLU A 50 -0.92 -23.55 8.77
CA GLU A 50 -0.97 -23.13 7.37
C GLU A 50 -2.07 -22.08 7.13
N LEU A 51 -3.29 -22.34 7.61
CA LEU A 51 -4.41 -21.40 7.53
C LEU A 51 -4.11 -20.06 8.24
N LEU A 52 -3.36 -20.09 9.33
CA LEU A 52 -2.94 -18.88 10.03
C LEU A 52 -1.94 -18.07 9.20
N ASP A 53 -1.01 -18.74 8.53
CA ASP A 53 -0.01 -18.07 7.69
C ASP A 53 -0.65 -17.47 6.44
N ASP A 54 -1.58 -18.20 5.81
CA ASP A 54 -2.39 -17.71 4.69
C ASP A 54 -3.21 -16.47 5.09
N ALA A 55 -3.88 -16.51 6.25
CA ALA A 55 -4.63 -15.36 6.76
C ALA A 55 -3.74 -14.14 6.99
N ASN A 56 -2.52 -14.32 7.51
CA ASN A 56 -1.56 -13.23 7.67
C ASN A 56 -1.09 -12.70 6.32
N THR A 57 -0.84 -13.57 5.35
CA THR A 57 -0.46 -13.20 3.98
C THR A 57 -1.56 -12.37 3.32
N LEU A 58 -2.82 -12.80 3.40
CA LEU A 58 -3.96 -12.04 2.89
C LEU A 58 -4.11 -10.67 3.57
N LEU A 59 -3.93 -10.59 4.89
CA LEU A 59 -3.94 -9.30 5.59
C LEU A 59 -2.82 -8.37 5.10
N ASN A 60 -1.62 -8.91 4.89
CA ASN A 60 -0.49 -8.13 4.36
C ASN A 60 -0.76 -7.65 2.93
N VAL A 61 -1.35 -8.49 2.08
CA VAL A 61 -1.77 -8.10 0.72
C VAL A 61 -2.83 -7.00 0.78
N GLN A 62 -3.84 -7.12 1.64
CA GLN A 62 -4.88 -6.10 1.79
C GLN A 62 -4.30 -4.75 2.25
N LEU A 63 -3.36 -4.77 3.20
CA LEU A 63 -2.65 -3.57 3.66
C LEU A 63 -1.80 -2.96 2.53
N SER A 64 -1.10 -3.80 1.76
CA SER A 64 -0.33 -3.36 0.59
C SER A 64 -1.24 -2.70 -0.45
N LEU A 65 -2.36 -3.32 -0.80
CA LEU A 65 -3.35 -2.76 -1.72
C LEU A 65 -3.92 -1.43 -1.23
N ALA A 66 -4.21 -1.31 0.07
CA ALA A 66 -4.67 -0.05 0.67
C ALA A 66 -3.58 1.04 0.57
N SER A 67 -2.32 0.70 0.82
CA SER A 67 -1.19 1.62 0.65
C SER A 67 -0.94 1.99 -0.82
N HIS A 68 -1.17 1.07 -1.75
CA HIS A 68 -1.09 1.36 -3.19
C HIS A 68 -2.15 2.37 -3.60
N ARG A 69 -3.41 2.21 -3.15
CA ARG A 69 -4.49 3.16 -3.42
C ARG A 69 -4.20 4.55 -2.83
N SER A 70 -3.71 4.63 -1.59
CA SER A 70 -3.35 5.93 -0.99
C SER A 70 -2.18 6.60 -1.71
N GLY A 71 -1.18 5.81 -2.13
CA GLY A 71 -0.07 6.26 -2.97
C GLY A 71 -0.55 6.81 -4.31
N GLU A 72 -1.51 6.16 -4.95
CA GLU A 72 -2.11 6.61 -6.21
C GLU A 72 -2.87 7.93 -6.07
N VAL A 73 -3.69 8.08 -5.01
CA VAL A 73 -4.40 9.34 -4.73
C VAL A 73 -3.41 10.50 -4.52
N MET A 74 -2.36 10.29 -3.71
CA MET A 74 -1.29 11.28 -3.53
C MET A 74 -0.57 11.60 -4.84
N ARG A 75 -0.35 10.59 -5.69
CA ARG A 75 0.29 10.76 -7.00
C ARG A 75 -0.53 11.66 -7.91
N VAL A 76 -1.84 11.43 -7.98
CA VAL A 76 -2.77 12.24 -8.77
C VAL A 76 -2.81 13.68 -8.25
N LEU A 77 -2.94 13.88 -6.94
CA LEU A 77 -2.96 15.24 -6.36
C LEU A 77 -1.65 15.99 -6.64
N THR A 78 -0.51 15.33 -6.45
CA THR A 78 0.81 15.91 -6.72
C THR A 78 0.98 16.28 -8.19
N LEU A 79 0.48 15.43 -9.11
CA LEU A 79 0.49 15.72 -10.55
C LEU A 79 -0.31 17.00 -10.85
N PHE A 80 -1.52 17.12 -10.32
CA PHE A 80 -2.33 18.33 -10.47
C PHE A 80 -1.59 19.54 -9.90
N SER A 81 -1.12 19.47 -8.65
CA SER A 81 -0.40 20.58 -8.00
C SER A 81 0.86 21.01 -8.75
N ALA A 82 1.63 20.07 -9.30
CA ALA A 82 2.84 20.38 -10.06
C ALA A 82 2.56 21.21 -11.32
N PHE A 83 1.39 21.05 -11.94
CA PHE A 83 0.95 21.90 -13.04
C PHE A 83 0.36 23.21 -12.57
N PHE A 84 -0.49 23.19 -11.55
CA PHE A 84 -1.19 24.40 -11.10
C PHE A 84 -0.27 25.40 -10.41
N LEU A 85 0.69 24.97 -9.59
CA LEU A 85 1.54 25.85 -8.78
C LEU A 85 2.38 26.86 -9.60
N PRO A 86 3.10 26.48 -10.66
CA PRO A 86 3.81 27.46 -11.49
C PRO A 86 2.85 28.37 -12.26
N LEU A 87 1.72 27.84 -12.73
CA LEU A 87 0.70 28.64 -13.43
C LEU A 87 0.10 29.69 -12.50
N THR A 88 -0.32 29.30 -11.30
CA THR A 88 -0.90 30.21 -10.30
C THR A 88 0.13 31.18 -9.77
N PHE A 89 1.40 30.79 -9.64
CA PHE A 89 2.48 31.70 -9.28
C PHE A 89 2.64 32.82 -10.32
N ILE A 90 2.70 32.47 -11.61
CA ILE A 90 2.81 33.46 -12.69
C ILE A 90 1.58 34.36 -12.73
N VAL A 91 0.37 33.79 -12.67
CA VAL A 91 -0.87 34.58 -12.59
C VAL A 91 -0.90 35.48 -11.36
N GLY A 92 -0.40 35.00 -10.22
CA GLY A 92 -0.28 35.79 -8.99
C GLY A 92 0.66 36.97 -9.14
N VAL A 93 1.85 36.76 -9.73
CA VAL A 93 2.83 37.82 -10.02
C VAL A 93 2.25 38.86 -10.99
N TYR A 94 1.54 38.43 -12.04
CA TYR A 94 0.88 39.35 -12.99
C TYR A 94 -0.40 39.99 -12.44
N GLY A 95 -1.02 39.38 -11.42
CA GLY A 95 -2.19 39.93 -10.71
C GLY A 95 -1.82 40.95 -9.63
N MET A 96 -0.54 41.09 -9.29
CA MET A 96 -0.05 42.18 -8.45
C MET A 96 0.01 43.47 -9.26
N ASN A 97 -0.67 44.53 -8.79
CA ASN A 97 -0.67 45.88 -9.38
C ASN A 97 0.72 46.55 -9.24
N PHE A 98 1.74 46.04 -9.93
CA PHE A 98 3.02 46.73 -10.05
C PHE A 98 2.91 47.82 -11.13
N ASP A 99 3.03 49.08 -10.73
CA ASP A 99 3.06 50.28 -11.60
C ASP A 99 4.21 50.27 -12.65
N TYR A 100 5.21 49.39 -12.46
CA TYR A 100 6.38 49.24 -13.33
C TYR A 100 6.51 47.80 -13.82
N MET A 101 5.61 47.36 -14.71
CA MET A 101 5.80 46.15 -15.52
C MET A 101 6.32 46.52 -16.92
N PRO A 102 7.64 46.65 -17.14
CA PRO A 102 8.20 47.03 -18.45
C PRO A 102 7.85 46.02 -19.56
N GLU A 103 7.53 44.77 -19.21
CA GLU A 103 7.09 43.73 -20.14
C GLU A 103 5.69 43.97 -20.71
N LEU A 104 4.78 44.62 -19.97
CA LEU A 104 3.41 44.92 -20.42
C LEU A 104 3.37 46.06 -21.46
N ARG A 105 4.44 46.86 -21.51
CA ARG A 105 4.59 47.99 -22.46
C ARG A 105 4.98 47.53 -23.88
N SER A 106 5.46 46.30 -24.02
CA SER A 106 5.80 45.68 -25.30
C SER A 106 4.65 44.80 -25.79
N ARG A 107 4.25 44.92 -27.07
CA ARG A 107 3.25 44.05 -27.71
C ARG A 107 3.53 42.55 -27.59
N TRP A 108 4.78 42.17 -27.28
CA TRP A 108 5.23 40.79 -27.17
C TRP A 108 5.33 40.24 -25.73
N GLY A 109 5.14 41.07 -24.70
CA GLY A 109 5.24 40.61 -23.31
C GLY A 109 4.19 39.57 -22.96
N TYR A 110 2.92 39.85 -23.26
CA TYR A 110 1.82 38.92 -22.98
C TYR A 110 1.95 37.57 -23.73
N PRO A 111 2.26 37.55 -25.04
CA PRO A 111 2.61 36.30 -25.74
C PRO A 111 3.84 35.58 -25.16
N GLY A 112 4.88 36.32 -24.77
CA GLY A 112 6.11 35.74 -24.20
C GLY A 112 5.85 35.01 -22.89
N VAL A 113 5.00 35.56 -22.03
CA VAL A 113 4.58 34.93 -20.76
C VAL A 113 3.77 33.67 -21.00
N LEU A 114 2.85 33.70 -21.96
CA LEU A 114 2.09 32.51 -22.36
C LEU A 114 3.01 31.40 -22.88
N VAL A 115 4.01 31.74 -23.68
CA VAL A 115 5.03 30.80 -24.15
C VAL A 115 5.88 30.27 -22.99
N ALA A 116 6.28 31.12 -22.04
CA ALA A 116 7.03 30.71 -20.85
C ALA A 116 6.21 29.77 -19.96
N MET A 117 4.94 30.06 -19.72
CA MET A 117 4.01 29.18 -18.99
C MET A 117 3.90 27.83 -19.69
N GLY A 118 3.66 27.82 -21.01
CA GLY A 118 3.59 26.60 -21.81
C GLY A 118 4.90 25.79 -21.78
N ALA A 119 6.06 26.47 -21.85
CA ALA A 119 7.37 25.84 -21.78
C ALA A 119 7.63 25.19 -20.41
N ILE A 120 7.25 25.84 -19.31
CA ILE A 120 7.37 25.28 -17.96
C ILE A 120 6.45 24.07 -17.80
N THR A 121 5.19 24.15 -18.23
CA THR A 121 4.26 23.02 -18.23
C THR A 121 4.80 21.85 -19.04
N ALA A 122 5.33 22.11 -20.24
CA ALA A 122 5.92 21.08 -21.10
C ALA A 122 7.19 20.46 -20.48
N ALA A 123 8.05 21.27 -19.85
CA ALA A 123 9.24 20.79 -19.15
C ALA A 123 8.88 19.87 -17.98
N ILE A 124 7.88 20.24 -17.17
CA ILE A 124 7.36 19.42 -16.07
C ILE A 124 6.77 18.12 -16.62
N TYR A 125 5.98 18.18 -17.69
CA TYR A 125 5.40 17.01 -18.33
C TYR A 125 6.48 16.04 -18.85
N ILE A 126 7.51 16.55 -19.54
CA ILE A 126 8.62 15.73 -20.05
C ILE A 126 9.41 15.13 -18.89
N TRP A 127 9.68 15.89 -17.84
CA TRP A 127 10.38 15.39 -16.66
C TRP A 127 9.60 14.28 -15.95
N PHE A 128 8.29 14.45 -15.80
CA PHE A 128 7.39 13.44 -15.23
C PHE A 128 7.34 12.16 -16.07
N ARG A 129 7.31 12.32 -17.40
CA ARG A 129 7.39 11.21 -18.37
C ARG A 129 8.72 10.47 -18.28
N ARG A 130 9.84 11.18 -18.15
CA ARG A 130 11.18 10.59 -18.00
C ARG A 130 11.37 9.86 -16.67
N ARG A 131 10.77 10.36 -15.60
CA ARG A 131 10.81 9.71 -14.27
C ARG A 131 9.97 8.44 -14.17
N GLY A 132 9.30 8.02 -15.24
CA GLY A 132 8.55 6.77 -15.26
C GLY A 132 7.26 6.83 -14.45
N TRP A 133 6.80 8.01 -14.03
CA TRP A 133 5.59 8.10 -13.20
C TRP A 133 4.30 7.73 -13.95
N MET A 134 4.34 7.68 -15.28
CA MET A 134 3.25 7.19 -16.15
C MET A 134 3.46 5.75 -16.63
N ARG A 135 4.50 5.03 -16.16
CA ARG A 135 4.68 3.59 -16.38
C ARG A 135 4.44 2.88 -15.05
N GLY A 136 3.17 2.64 -14.76
CA GLY A 136 2.68 1.80 -13.66
C GLY A 136 1.29 1.36 -14.05
#